data_AF-N6XQA8-F1
#
_entry.id   AF-N6XQA8-F1
#
_cell.length_a   1.000
_cell.length_b   1.000
_cell.length_c   1.000
_cell.angle_alpha   90.00
_cell.angle_beta   90.00
_cell.angle_gamma   90.00
#
_symmetry.space_group_name_H-M   'P 1'
#
loop_
_entity.id
_entity.type
_entity.pdbx_description
1 polymer ?
#
loop_
_entity_poly.entity_id
_entity_poly.type
_entity_poly.pdbx_seq_one_letter_code
_entity_poly.pdbx_strand_id
1 'polypeptide(L)'
;MVLVILAVLGAGLLVPLGSRMDARDRQASLERLGDIQHALIGFALIHGRLPCPSTTTDPASPLYGIEDPAPCSFASEGRLPWRSLAVPATDAWGSPRTAVGDDWGGHWHYRVDPRFAEAPITAATLPSANLQIRGHDGSRITTSDSQAVAIVYSTGPNRRADGLNASYTVTAPLYQAGPPTPDYDDLLAWLGRPLLIARLAQGGRL
;
A
#
# COMPACT_ATOMS: atom_id res chain seq x y z
N MET A 1 -53.39 -17.60 -0.60
CA MET A 1 -52.30 -17.44 -1.60
C MET A 1 -51.60 -16.08 -1.52
N VAL A 2 -52.15 -15.05 -0.84
CA VAL A 2 -51.50 -13.73 -0.66
C VAL A 2 -50.41 -13.74 0.42
N LEU A 3 -50.60 -14.52 1.50
CA LEU A 3 -49.61 -14.68 2.58
C LEU A 3 -48.28 -15.29 2.12
N VAL A 4 -48.31 -16.14 1.09
CA VAL A 4 -47.11 -16.78 0.52
C VAL A 4 -46.29 -15.78 -0.28
N ILE A 5 -46.95 -14.85 -0.99
CA ILE A 5 -46.27 -13.81 -1.79
C ILE A 5 -45.63 -12.75 -0.87
N LEU A 6 -46.29 -12.39 0.24
CA LEU A 6 -45.72 -11.48 1.24
C LEU A 6 -44.53 -12.11 2.00
N ALA A 7 -44.57 -13.41 2.28
CA ALA A 7 -43.45 -14.12 2.89
C ALA A 7 -42.23 -14.23 1.96
N VAL A 8 -42.45 -14.40 0.66
CA VAL A 8 -41.37 -14.49 -0.35
C VAL A 8 -40.77 -13.11 -0.67
N LEU A 9 -41.57 -12.04 -0.70
CA LEU A 9 -41.08 -10.66 -0.90
C LEU A 9 -40.29 -10.10 0.30
N GLY A 10 -40.50 -10.63 1.51
CA GLY A 10 -39.72 -10.26 2.70
C GLY A 10 -38.32 -10.87 2.73
N ALA A 11 -38.07 -11.96 1.99
CA ALA A 11 -36.80 -12.69 2.02
C ALA A 11 -35.72 -12.11 1.07
N GLY A 12 -36.06 -11.15 0.21
CA GLY A 12 -35.19 -10.65 -0.86
C GLY A 12 -34.27 -9.47 -0.52
N LEU A 13 -34.34 -8.89 0.68
CA LEU A 13 -33.64 -7.62 0.98
C LEU A 13 -32.77 -7.62 2.25
N LEU A 14 -32.41 -8.77 2.78
CA LEU A 14 -31.50 -8.88 3.92
C LEU A 14 -30.07 -9.14 3.45
N VAL A 15 -29.53 -8.28 2.57
CA VAL A 15 -28.06 -8.14 2.53
C VAL A 15 -27.68 -7.60 3.91
N PRO A 16 -26.91 -8.36 4.72
CA PRO A 16 -26.61 -7.96 6.08
C PRO A 16 -25.92 -6.59 6.07
N LEU A 17 -26.33 -5.69 6.96
CA LEU A 17 -25.75 -4.35 7.05
C LEU A 17 -24.22 -4.37 7.14
N GLY A 18 -23.66 -5.41 7.79
CA GLY A 18 -22.22 -5.65 7.87
C GLY A 18 -21.54 -5.77 6.51
N SER A 19 -22.08 -6.57 5.57
CA SER A 19 -21.45 -6.73 4.25
C SER A 19 -21.49 -5.44 3.41
N ARG A 20 -22.44 -4.53 3.68
CA ARG A 20 -22.48 -3.21 3.06
C ARG A 20 -21.41 -2.28 3.65
N MET A 21 -21.18 -2.35 4.97
CA MET A 21 -20.12 -1.60 5.64
C MET A 21 -18.75 -2.07 5.16
N ASP A 22 -18.50 -3.38 5.13
CA ASP A 22 -17.21 -3.94 4.67
C ASP A 22 -16.90 -3.55 3.22
N ALA A 23 -17.90 -3.61 2.34
CA ALA A 23 -17.76 -3.17 0.95
C ALA A 23 -17.42 -1.68 0.84
N ARG A 24 -18.06 -0.84 1.67
CA ARG A 24 -17.78 0.61 1.73
C ARG A 24 -16.36 0.87 2.23
N ASP A 25 -15.96 0.22 3.32
CA ASP A 25 -14.65 0.40 3.93
C ASP A 25 -13.54 -0.05 2.98
N ARG A 26 -13.75 -1.16 2.27
CA ARG A 26 -12.83 -1.61 1.22
C ARG A 26 -12.73 -0.61 0.07
N GLN A 27 -13.85 -0.09 -0.40
CA GLN A 27 -13.85 0.93 -1.45
C GLN A 27 -13.11 2.20 -1.00
N ALA A 28 -13.34 2.66 0.23
CA ALA A 28 -12.62 3.81 0.80
C ALA A 28 -11.11 3.56 0.90
N SER A 29 -10.68 2.34 1.28
CA SER A 29 -9.26 1.98 1.32
C SER A 29 -8.63 1.92 -0.07
N LEU A 30 -9.34 1.43 -1.09
CA LEU A 30 -8.89 1.45 -2.48
C LEU A 30 -8.72 2.89 -3.01
N GLU A 31 -9.66 3.78 -2.69
CA GLU A 31 -9.56 5.20 -3.04
C GLU A 31 -8.34 5.85 -2.39
N ARG A 32 -8.12 5.61 -1.09
CA ARG A 32 -6.92 6.09 -0.38
C ARG A 32 -5.62 5.56 -0.96
N LEU A 33 -5.57 4.29 -1.40
CA LEU A 33 -4.40 3.75 -2.10
C LEU A 33 -4.12 4.51 -3.40
N GLY A 34 -5.17 4.88 -4.15
CA GLY A 34 -5.05 5.75 -5.31
C GLY A 34 -4.46 7.11 -4.95
N ASP A 35 -4.96 7.77 -3.90
CA ASP A 35 -4.43 9.05 -3.42
C ASP A 35 -2.96 8.94 -2.98
N ILE A 36 -2.60 7.85 -2.29
CA ILE A 36 -1.23 7.57 -1.89
C ILE A 36 -0.31 7.42 -3.11
N GLN A 37 -0.74 6.72 -4.16
CA GLN A 37 0.02 6.61 -5.40
C GLN A 37 0.26 7.98 -6.05
N HIS A 38 -0.76 8.84 -6.08
CA HIS A 38 -0.62 10.20 -6.58
C HIS A 38 0.34 11.03 -5.71
N ALA A 39 0.25 10.92 -4.38
CA ALA A 39 1.14 11.60 -3.45
C ALA A 39 2.60 11.15 -3.61
N LEU A 40 2.85 9.85 -3.80
CA LEU A 40 4.18 9.31 -4.08
C LEU A 40 4.76 9.85 -5.39
N ILE A 41 3.96 9.91 -6.46
CA ILE A 41 4.37 10.51 -7.73
C ILE A 41 4.65 12.02 -7.55
N GLY A 42 3.79 12.74 -6.84
CA GLY A 42 3.97 14.15 -6.51
C GLY A 42 5.24 14.41 -5.72
N PHE A 43 5.53 13.57 -4.72
CA PHE A 43 6.76 13.63 -3.95
C PHE A 43 7.98 13.45 -4.85
N ALA A 44 7.96 12.48 -5.77
CA ALA A 44 9.02 12.27 -6.74
C ALA A 44 9.19 13.45 -7.72
N LEU A 45 8.11 14.10 -8.12
CA LEU A 45 8.17 15.31 -8.95
C LEU A 45 8.81 16.49 -8.21
N ILE A 46 8.61 16.60 -6.90
CA ILE A 46 9.16 17.71 -6.10
C ILE A 46 10.64 17.46 -5.78
N HIS A 47 10.95 16.25 -5.30
CA HIS A 47 12.25 15.90 -4.72
C HIS A 47 13.17 15.12 -5.65
N GLY A 48 12.67 14.67 -6.81
CA GLY A 48 13.41 13.83 -7.75
C GLY A 48 13.61 12.38 -7.30
N ARG A 49 13.02 11.97 -6.17
CA ARG A 49 13.13 10.62 -5.58
C ARG A 49 11.82 10.24 -4.90
N LEU A 50 11.57 8.96 -4.70
CA LEU A 50 10.53 8.47 -3.80
C LEU A 50 10.95 8.66 -2.33
N PRO A 51 10.00 8.77 -1.39
CA PRO A 51 10.36 8.98 0.01
C PRO A 51 10.98 7.71 0.62
N CYS A 52 11.85 7.87 1.61
CA CYS A 52 12.28 6.74 2.42
C CYS A 52 11.10 6.23 3.27
N PRO A 53 11.01 4.92 3.57
CA PRO A 53 10.03 4.42 4.53
C PRO A 53 10.20 5.08 5.90
N SER A 54 9.10 5.21 6.65
CA SER A 54 9.15 5.66 8.04
C SER A 54 9.36 4.46 8.95
N THR A 55 10.41 4.48 9.78
CA THR A 55 10.68 3.41 10.77
C THR A 55 10.49 3.88 12.22
N THR A 56 10.21 5.16 12.45
CA THR A 56 9.93 5.68 13.79
C THR A 56 8.69 5.02 14.39
N THR A 57 8.85 4.34 15.53
CA THR A 57 7.79 3.56 16.17
C THR A 57 7.04 4.29 17.28
N ASP A 58 7.64 5.34 17.85
CA ASP A 58 7.05 6.10 18.97
C ASP A 58 6.08 7.17 18.47
N PRO A 59 4.76 7.06 18.77
CA PRO A 59 3.78 8.07 18.37
C PRO A 59 4.02 9.47 18.95
N ALA A 60 4.79 9.60 20.03
CA ALA A 60 5.16 10.89 20.63
C ALA A 60 6.34 11.56 19.92
N SER A 61 7.09 10.84 19.08
CA SER A 61 8.23 11.38 18.35
C SER A 61 7.76 12.37 17.27
N PRO A 62 8.44 13.53 17.11
CA PRO A 62 8.14 14.45 16.01
C PRO A 62 8.37 13.82 14.62
N LEU A 63 9.18 12.76 14.55
CA LEU A 63 9.50 12.00 13.34
C LEU A 63 8.48 10.90 13.02
N TYR A 64 7.50 10.65 13.90
CA TYR A 64 6.47 9.63 13.67
C TYR A 64 5.67 9.93 12.39
N GLY A 65 5.70 9.01 11.43
CA GLY A 65 5.02 9.16 10.13
C GLY A 65 5.73 10.07 9.13
N ILE A 66 6.95 10.51 9.42
CA ILE A 66 7.83 11.26 8.50
C ILE A 66 8.78 10.27 7.83
N GLU A 67 9.17 10.54 6.58
CA GLU A 67 10.20 9.74 5.90
C GLU A 67 11.50 9.74 6.69
N ASP A 68 12.16 8.58 6.73
CA ASP A 68 13.48 8.50 7.34
C ASP A 68 14.51 9.33 6.51
N PRO A 69 15.58 9.84 7.14
CA PRO A 69 16.65 10.50 6.39
C PRO A 69 17.39 9.50 5.50
N ALA A 70 17.92 9.99 4.36
CA ALA A 70 18.81 9.19 3.52
C ALA A 70 20.19 9.01 4.20
N PRO A 71 20.87 7.85 4.03
CA PRO A 71 20.41 6.66 3.31
C PRO A 71 19.27 5.94 4.03
N CYS A 72 18.31 5.40 3.27
CA CYS A 72 17.11 4.81 3.86
C CYS A 72 17.45 3.54 4.65
N SER A 73 16.75 3.28 5.76
CA SER A 73 16.84 2.00 6.46
C SER A 73 15.97 0.95 5.76
N PHE A 74 16.59 -0.14 5.31
CA PHE A 74 15.91 -1.32 4.77
C PHE A 74 16.14 -2.57 5.64
N ALA A 75 16.63 -2.42 6.87
CA ALA A 75 16.87 -3.56 7.76
C ALA A 75 15.56 -4.19 8.27
N SER A 76 14.49 -3.41 8.36
CA SER A 76 13.17 -3.82 8.79
C SER A 76 12.10 -3.28 7.83
N GLU A 77 10.89 -3.81 7.96
CA GLU A 77 9.76 -3.24 7.26
C GLU A 77 9.49 -1.81 7.73
N GLY A 78 9.24 -0.91 6.79
CA GLY A 78 8.83 0.46 7.08
C GLY A 78 7.35 0.68 6.84
N ARG A 79 6.85 1.81 7.34
CA ARG A 79 5.50 2.30 7.07
C ARG A 79 5.56 3.42 6.05
N LEU A 80 4.42 3.64 5.39
CA LEU A 80 4.26 4.79 4.51
C LEU A 80 4.55 6.06 5.31
N PRO A 81 5.37 7.00 4.83
CA PRO A 81 5.59 8.27 5.52
C PRO A 81 4.39 9.21 5.31
N TRP A 82 3.26 8.88 5.94
CA TRP A 82 1.96 9.49 5.69
C TRP A 82 1.93 11.00 5.98
N ARG A 83 2.73 11.50 6.94
CA ARG A 83 2.84 12.94 7.21
C ARG A 83 3.67 13.65 6.16
N SER A 84 4.76 13.05 5.68
CA SER A 84 5.55 13.61 4.56
C SER A 84 4.74 13.67 3.27
N LEU A 85 3.83 12.71 3.08
CA LEU A 85 2.96 12.62 1.91
C LEU A 85 1.62 13.37 2.08
N ALA A 86 1.34 13.90 3.27
CA ALA A 86 0.07 14.55 3.63
C ALA A 86 -1.18 13.69 3.33
N VAL A 87 -1.11 12.40 3.66
CA VAL A 87 -2.20 11.41 3.50
C VAL A 87 -2.60 10.80 4.85
N PRO A 88 -3.80 10.18 4.97
CA PRO A 88 -4.18 9.48 6.18
C PRO A 88 -3.20 8.36 6.57
N ALA A 89 -2.97 8.20 7.87
CA ALA A 89 -2.04 7.19 8.40
C ALA A 89 -2.54 5.74 8.22
N THR A 90 -3.85 5.56 8.12
CA THR A 90 -4.52 4.26 8.17
C THR A 90 -5.54 4.07 7.05
N ASP A 91 -5.83 2.80 6.78
CA ASP A 91 -6.95 2.34 5.98
C ASP A 91 -8.28 2.49 6.73
N ALA A 92 -9.37 1.96 6.17
CA ALA A 92 -10.70 2.08 6.77
C ALA A 92 -10.88 1.28 8.08
N TRP A 93 -10.04 0.26 8.31
CA TRP A 93 -10.13 -0.61 9.49
C TRP A 93 -9.11 -0.22 10.56
N GLY A 94 -8.05 0.52 10.23
CA GLY A 94 -7.00 0.91 11.16
C GLY A 94 -7.38 2.01 12.14
N SER A 95 -6.73 1.98 13.29
CA SER A 95 -6.84 3.00 14.34
C SER A 95 -5.49 3.67 14.60
N PRO A 96 -5.45 4.95 15.00
CA PRO A 96 -4.20 5.60 15.38
C PRO A 96 -3.52 4.89 16.55
N ARG A 97 -2.19 4.76 16.49
CA ARG A 97 -1.37 4.29 17.61
C ARG A 97 -1.17 5.41 18.63
N THR A 98 -1.20 5.03 19.91
CA THR A 98 -1.06 5.93 21.06
C THR A 98 0.17 5.62 21.92
N ALA A 99 0.71 4.40 21.81
CA ALA A 99 1.91 3.96 22.50
C ALA A 99 2.84 3.16 21.59
N VAL A 100 4.13 3.07 21.96
CA VAL A 100 5.17 2.33 21.23
C VAL A 100 4.81 0.84 21.04
N GLY A 101 4.07 0.25 21.99
CA GLY A 101 3.67 -1.15 21.97
C GLY A 101 2.39 -1.45 21.18
N ASP A 102 1.67 -0.42 20.73
CA ASP A 102 0.45 -0.63 19.94
C ASP A 102 0.80 -1.29 18.60
N ASP A 103 -0.05 -2.20 18.15
CA ASP A 103 0.11 -2.86 16.86
C ASP A 103 -0.05 -1.87 15.68
N TRP A 104 0.49 -2.24 14.52
CA TRP A 104 0.39 -1.45 13.28
C TRP A 104 -0.86 -1.75 12.46
N GLY A 105 -1.82 -2.51 12.99
CA GLY A 105 -3.04 -2.93 12.30
C GLY A 105 -3.76 -1.79 11.57
N GLY A 106 -3.88 -1.94 10.25
CA GLY A 106 -4.50 -0.97 9.34
C GLY A 106 -3.66 0.27 9.01
N HIS A 107 -2.40 0.36 9.44
CA HIS A 107 -1.45 1.31 8.87
C HIS A 107 -0.95 0.84 7.50
N TRP A 108 -0.59 1.78 6.64
CA TRP A 108 -0.04 1.46 5.32
C TRP A 108 1.39 0.93 5.42
N HIS A 109 1.59 -0.29 4.97
CA HIS A 109 2.92 -0.87 4.79
C HIS A 109 3.54 -0.35 3.50
N TYR A 110 4.84 -0.04 3.51
CA TYR A 110 5.49 0.60 2.37
C TYR A 110 6.86 -0.03 2.08
N ARG A 111 7.08 -0.28 0.80
CA ARG A 111 8.35 -0.76 0.26
C ARG A 111 8.75 0.09 -0.93
N VAL A 112 10.01 0.47 -1.00
CA VAL A 112 10.57 1.25 -2.11
C VAL A 112 11.89 0.65 -2.56
N ASP A 113 12.16 0.73 -3.86
CA ASP A 113 13.44 0.35 -4.42
C ASP A 113 14.52 1.39 -4.04
N PRO A 114 15.69 0.96 -3.48
CA PRO A 114 16.73 1.88 -3.03
C PRO A 114 17.17 2.88 -4.09
N ARG A 115 17.28 2.47 -5.36
CA ARG A 115 17.70 3.37 -6.45
C ARG A 115 16.70 4.45 -6.79
N PHE A 116 15.45 4.28 -6.37
CA PHE A 116 14.40 5.28 -6.54
C PHE A 116 14.20 6.14 -5.30
N ALA A 117 14.75 5.75 -4.14
CA ALA A 117 14.57 6.46 -2.87
C ALA A 117 15.81 7.26 -2.43
N GLU A 118 17.01 6.89 -2.87
CA GLU A 118 18.27 7.47 -2.36
C GLU A 118 18.91 8.49 -3.30
N ALA A 119 18.56 8.48 -4.59
CA ALA A 119 19.19 9.32 -5.60
C ALA A 119 18.14 9.89 -6.58
N PRO A 120 18.48 10.99 -7.29
CA PRO A 120 17.62 11.52 -8.35
C PRO A 120 17.30 10.46 -9.42
N ILE A 121 16.01 10.32 -9.71
CA ILE A 121 15.49 9.40 -10.72
C ILE A 121 15.74 10.00 -12.11
N THR A 122 16.28 9.19 -13.01
CA THR A 122 16.47 9.50 -14.43
C THR A 122 15.78 8.44 -15.29
N ALA A 123 15.63 8.68 -16.60
CA ALA A 123 15.13 7.66 -17.53
C ALA A 123 16.01 6.38 -17.52
N ALA A 124 17.29 6.50 -17.20
CA ALA A 124 18.23 5.39 -17.12
C ALA A 124 18.23 4.66 -15.76
N THR A 125 17.52 5.18 -14.74
CA THR A 125 17.48 4.54 -13.42
C THR A 125 16.78 3.18 -13.52
N LEU A 126 17.51 2.12 -13.18
CA LEU A 126 17.02 0.74 -13.15
C LEU A 126 16.82 0.28 -11.70
N PRO A 127 15.75 -0.47 -11.38
CA PRO A 127 15.51 -0.99 -10.03
C PRO A 127 16.64 -1.94 -9.60
N SER A 128 16.97 -1.98 -8.30
CA SER A 128 17.97 -2.91 -7.75
C SER A 128 17.41 -3.91 -6.74
N ALA A 129 16.31 -3.59 -6.05
CA ALA A 129 15.70 -4.48 -5.06
C ALA A 129 14.92 -5.62 -5.71
N ASN A 130 14.60 -5.51 -6.99
CA ASN A 130 13.83 -6.49 -7.74
C ASN A 130 12.46 -6.80 -7.07
N LEU A 131 11.68 -5.77 -6.70
CA LEU A 131 10.35 -5.96 -6.09
C LEU A 131 9.46 -6.82 -7.01
N GLN A 132 9.02 -7.97 -6.52
CA GLN A 132 8.18 -8.91 -7.26
C GLN A 132 6.77 -8.96 -6.69
N ILE A 133 5.78 -8.88 -7.57
CA ILE A 133 4.37 -9.04 -7.21
C ILE A 133 3.83 -10.30 -7.89
N ARG A 134 3.09 -11.11 -7.14
CA ARG A 134 2.50 -12.38 -7.57
C ARG A 134 0.98 -12.38 -7.42
N GLY A 135 0.29 -13.04 -8.34
CA GLY A 135 -1.11 -13.42 -8.16
C GLY A 135 -1.28 -14.61 -7.23
N HIS A 136 -2.52 -14.96 -6.89
CA HIS A 136 -2.83 -16.15 -6.07
C HIS A 136 -2.37 -17.46 -6.72
N ASP A 137 -2.31 -17.50 -8.05
CA ASP A 137 -1.83 -18.64 -8.84
C ASP A 137 -0.29 -18.71 -8.94
N GLY A 138 0.42 -17.77 -8.29
CA GLY A 138 1.88 -17.66 -8.36
C GLY A 138 2.41 -17.05 -9.66
N SER A 139 1.53 -16.59 -10.57
CA SER A 139 1.94 -15.88 -11.78
C SER A 139 2.59 -14.53 -11.43
N ARG A 140 3.53 -14.05 -12.25
CA ARG A 140 4.15 -12.74 -12.07
C ARG A 140 3.20 -11.66 -12.59
N ILE A 141 2.83 -10.70 -11.74
CA ILE A 141 2.03 -9.55 -12.17
C ILE A 141 2.92 -8.50 -12.86
N THR A 142 4.14 -8.29 -12.36
CA THR A 142 5.12 -7.37 -12.94
C THR A 142 6.28 -8.12 -13.59
N THR A 143 6.74 -7.65 -14.76
CA THR A 143 7.92 -8.16 -15.48
C THR A 143 9.14 -7.27 -15.27
N SER A 144 10.32 -7.66 -15.79
CA SER A 144 11.58 -6.92 -15.61
C SER A 144 11.50 -5.46 -16.12
N ASP A 145 10.86 -5.24 -17.26
CA ASP A 145 10.82 -3.90 -17.88
C ASP A 145 9.75 -2.99 -17.26
N SER A 146 8.75 -3.60 -16.61
CA SER A 146 7.63 -2.93 -15.94
C SER A 146 7.60 -3.20 -14.43
N GLN A 147 8.79 -3.35 -13.85
CA GLN A 147 8.96 -3.70 -12.45
C GLN A 147 8.39 -2.62 -11.52
N ALA A 148 7.80 -3.07 -10.40
CA ALA A 148 7.42 -2.20 -9.31
C ALA A 148 8.66 -1.54 -8.67
N VAL A 149 8.59 -0.24 -8.44
CA VAL A 149 9.61 0.57 -7.76
C VAL A 149 9.16 1.05 -6.40
N ALA A 150 7.85 1.00 -6.14
CA ALA A 150 7.27 1.11 -4.82
C ALA A 150 6.03 0.23 -4.71
N ILE A 151 5.78 -0.27 -3.51
CA ILE A 151 4.61 -1.06 -3.11
C ILE A 151 4.04 -0.42 -1.85
N VAL A 152 2.72 -0.26 -1.83
CA VAL A 152 1.96 0.14 -0.64
C VAL A 152 0.86 -0.89 -0.46
N TYR A 153 0.65 -1.36 0.77
CA TYR A 153 -0.49 -2.23 1.03
C TYR A 153 -1.15 -1.97 2.38
N SER A 154 -2.44 -2.29 2.43
CA SER A 154 -3.27 -2.37 3.64
C SER A 154 -3.39 -3.83 4.04
N THR A 155 -3.45 -4.08 5.35
CA THR A 155 -3.64 -5.41 5.94
C THR A 155 -5.11 -5.82 6.09
N GLY A 156 -6.02 -5.07 5.46
CA GLY A 156 -7.41 -5.46 5.32
C GLY A 156 -8.21 -5.50 6.63
N PRO A 157 -9.44 -6.01 6.57
CA PRO A 157 -10.32 -6.18 7.73
C PRO A 157 -9.71 -6.96 8.90
N ASN A 158 -8.90 -7.99 8.63
CA ASN A 158 -8.26 -8.81 9.67
C ASN A 158 -7.07 -8.11 10.34
N ARG A 159 -6.62 -6.97 9.77
CA ARG A 159 -5.50 -6.13 10.19
C ARG A 159 -4.15 -6.84 10.25
N ARG A 160 -3.99 -7.95 9.52
CA ARG A 160 -2.78 -8.78 9.48
C ARG A 160 -2.38 -9.00 8.03
N ALA A 161 -1.09 -8.82 7.74
CA ALA A 161 -0.59 -9.08 6.41
C ALA A 161 -0.68 -10.59 6.09
N ASP A 162 -1.21 -10.92 4.92
CA ASP A 162 -1.54 -12.28 4.53
C ASP A 162 -0.67 -12.78 3.36
N GLY A 163 -0.66 -14.10 3.14
CA GLY A 163 0.05 -14.73 2.04
C GLY A 163 1.52 -14.32 1.97
N LEU A 164 1.98 -13.84 0.81
CA LEU A 164 3.37 -13.40 0.63
C LEU A 164 3.66 -12.03 1.30
N ASN A 165 2.65 -11.27 1.70
CA ASN A 165 2.82 -9.99 2.37
C ASN A 165 3.13 -10.14 3.87
N ALA A 166 2.85 -11.30 4.45
CA ALA A 166 3.06 -11.61 5.86
C ALA A 166 4.53 -11.52 6.32
N SER A 167 5.48 -11.51 5.39
CA SER A 167 6.91 -11.51 5.68
C SER A 167 7.65 -10.42 4.92
N TYR A 168 8.46 -9.65 5.66
CA TYR A 168 9.38 -8.70 5.07
C TYR A 168 10.73 -9.37 4.75
N THR A 169 11.13 -9.35 3.48
CA THR A 169 12.44 -9.84 3.04
C THR A 169 13.24 -8.75 2.33
N VAL A 170 14.51 -8.64 2.71
CA VAL A 170 15.47 -7.73 2.05
C VAL A 170 15.92 -8.31 0.72
N THR A 171 16.28 -9.59 0.71
CA THR A 171 16.74 -10.31 -0.48
C THR A 171 15.55 -10.97 -1.17
N ALA A 172 15.40 -10.72 -2.47
CA ALA A 172 14.30 -11.21 -3.30
C ALA A 172 12.89 -10.91 -2.71
N PRO A 173 12.57 -9.61 -2.47
CA PRO A 173 11.27 -9.18 -1.96
C PRO A 173 10.13 -9.65 -2.85
N LEU A 174 9.18 -10.34 -2.24
CA LEU A 174 8.05 -10.98 -2.91
C LEU A 174 6.76 -10.60 -2.20
N TYR A 175 5.79 -10.11 -2.96
CA TYR A 175 4.49 -9.66 -2.47
C TYR A 175 3.37 -10.32 -3.27
N GLN A 176 2.18 -10.39 -2.68
CA GLN A 176 0.99 -10.95 -3.29
C GLN A 176 -0.05 -9.87 -3.48
N ALA A 177 -0.71 -9.88 -4.64
CA ALA A 177 -1.85 -9.03 -4.95
C ALA A 177 -2.96 -9.85 -5.62
N GLY A 178 -4.21 -9.52 -5.31
CA GLY A 178 -5.35 -10.15 -5.95
C GLY A 178 -6.67 -9.83 -5.25
N PRO A 179 -7.79 -10.38 -5.74
CA PRO A 179 -9.09 -10.24 -5.09
C PRO A 179 -9.11 -10.94 -3.72
N PRO A 180 -9.99 -10.53 -2.79
CA PRO A 180 -10.12 -11.21 -1.51
C PRO A 180 -10.44 -12.68 -1.66
N THR A 181 -9.83 -13.48 -0.79
CA THR A 181 -10.18 -14.88 -0.54
C THR A 181 -10.36 -15.06 0.96
N PRO A 182 -10.87 -16.21 1.44
CA PRO A 182 -11.01 -16.47 2.88
C PRO A 182 -9.70 -16.30 3.67
N ASP A 183 -8.55 -16.53 3.02
CA ASP A 183 -7.22 -16.50 3.63
C ASP A 183 -6.34 -15.31 3.14
N TYR A 184 -6.95 -14.34 2.44
CA TYR A 184 -6.24 -13.16 1.94
C TYR A 184 -7.22 -12.01 1.79
N ASP A 185 -7.10 -10.96 2.59
CA ASP A 185 -7.95 -9.77 2.51
C ASP A 185 -7.18 -8.47 2.22
N ASP A 186 -5.85 -8.55 2.19
CA ASP A 186 -4.92 -7.48 1.86
C ASP A 186 -5.30 -6.69 0.59
N LEU A 187 -4.95 -5.41 0.63
CA LEU A 187 -5.12 -4.46 -0.47
C LEU A 187 -3.76 -3.94 -0.89
N LEU A 188 -3.22 -4.45 -2.00
CA LEU A 188 -1.91 -4.05 -2.50
C LEU A 188 -2.01 -3.18 -3.75
N ALA A 189 -1.28 -2.07 -3.74
CA ALA A 189 -1.07 -1.19 -4.88
C ALA A 189 0.44 -0.97 -5.10
N TRP A 190 0.85 -0.70 -6.33
CA TRP A 190 2.27 -0.48 -6.65
C TRP A 190 2.46 0.62 -7.69
N LEU A 191 3.64 1.24 -7.67
CA LEU A 191 4.10 2.12 -8.75
C LEU A 191 5.08 1.34 -9.62
N GLY A 192 4.74 1.16 -10.90
CA GLY A 192 5.65 0.59 -11.89
C GLY A 192 6.65 1.63 -12.41
N ARG A 193 7.87 1.20 -12.73
CA ARG A 193 8.90 2.08 -13.30
C ARG A 193 8.42 2.87 -14.54
N PRO A 194 7.80 2.26 -15.58
CA PRO A 194 7.41 2.99 -16.78
C PRO A 194 6.44 4.14 -16.48
N LEU A 195 5.47 3.90 -15.59
CA LEU A 195 4.50 4.92 -15.19
C LEU A 195 5.20 6.08 -14.46
N LEU A 196 6.06 5.78 -13.49
CA LEU A 196 6.77 6.82 -12.74
C LEU A 196 7.65 7.67 -13.66
N ILE A 197 8.43 7.02 -14.55
CA ILE A 197 9.27 7.71 -15.53
C ILE A 197 8.42 8.59 -16.44
N ALA A 198 7.29 8.09 -16.96
CA ALA A 198 6.39 8.87 -17.80
C ALA A 198 5.86 10.13 -17.07
N ARG A 199 5.47 9.99 -15.80
CA ARG A 199 4.99 11.13 -14.99
C ARG A 199 6.08 12.14 -14.70
N LEU A 200 7.30 11.70 -14.40
CA LEU A 200 8.44 12.59 -14.18
C LEU A 200 8.82 13.36 -15.46
N ALA A 201 8.80 12.70 -16.63
CA ALA A 201 9.02 13.36 -17.92
C ALA A 201 7.94 14.42 -18.21
N GLN A 202 6.66 14.08 -17.99
CA GLN A 202 5.55 15.02 -18.17
C GLN A 202 5.67 16.26 -17.26
N GLY A 203 6.22 16.09 -16.06
CA GLY A 203 6.48 17.19 -15.13
C GLY A 203 7.79 17.95 -15.37
N GLY A 204 8.53 17.67 -16.45
CA GLY A 204 9.80 18.34 -16.77
C GLY A 204 10.93 18.02 -15.80
N ARG A 205 10.88 16.84 -15.16
CA ARG A 205 11.88 16.38 -14.17
C ARG A 205 12.84 15.31 -14.72
N LEU A 206 12.75 14.97 -16.00
CA LEU A 206 13.66 14.07 -16.71
C LEU A 206 14.31 14.77 -17.89
#